data_AF-A0A9N9K4F2-F1
#
_entry.id   AF-A0A9N9K4F2-F1
#
_cell.length_a   1.000
_cell.length_b   1.000
_cell.length_c   1.000
_cell.angle_alpha   90.00
_cell.angle_beta   90.00
_cell.angle_gamma   90.00
#
_symmetry.space_group_name_H-M   'P 1'
#
loop_
_entity.id
_entity.type
_entity.pdbx_description
1 polymer ?
#
loop_
_entity_poly.entity_id
_entity_poly.type
_entity_poly.pdbx_seq_one_letter_code
_entity_poly.pdbx_strand_id
1 'polypeptide(L)'
;MPIQQVGTVDELIEALLNHTEDRAEFIAKHISPILRQLQQQFFLQNTADNRDPLERLDPSLYSVPYAYFLVARCNVERPDVVNLLTYILEFLRSFDPNQIRLTPEKFLQVAQGLCRIANLYGNNIISIKPLTHALQRYSPSANHLTNLHQFFIKECLLTKCYRQALPILDHDITEIDTTVNKTKIREYT
;
A
#
# COMPACT_ATOMS: atom_id res chain seq x y z
N MET A 1 19.99 -4.17 -20.15
CA MET A 1 19.34 -5.33 -20.78
C MET A 1 17.89 -4.98 -21.10
N PRO A 2 17.31 -5.44 -22.22
CA PRO A 2 15.89 -5.21 -22.50
C PRO A 2 15.04 -6.01 -21.49
N ILE A 3 14.15 -5.30 -20.78
CA ILE A 3 13.38 -5.75 -19.61
C ILE A 3 12.18 -6.63 -20.04
N GLN A 4 12.34 -7.48 -21.06
CA GLN A 4 11.21 -8.12 -21.71
C GLN A 4 10.67 -9.35 -20.96
N GLN A 5 11.44 -9.97 -20.06
CA GLN A 5 10.93 -10.99 -19.13
C GLN A 5 11.74 -10.93 -17.84
N VAL A 6 11.16 -10.39 -16.77
CA VAL A 6 11.63 -10.68 -15.40
C VAL A 6 11.21 -12.12 -15.13
N GLY A 7 12.17 -13.05 -15.19
CA GLY A 7 11.93 -14.48 -15.02
C GLY A 7 11.89 -14.91 -13.56
N THR A 8 12.61 -14.21 -12.69
CA THR A 8 12.74 -14.54 -11.25
C THR A 8 12.58 -13.31 -10.35
N VAL A 9 12.35 -13.56 -9.05
CA VAL A 9 12.29 -12.50 -8.04
C VAL A 9 13.64 -11.80 -7.88
N ASP A 10 14.75 -12.53 -7.94
CA ASP A 10 16.10 -11.96 -7.84
C ASP A 10 16.40 -11.00 -9.00
N GLU A 11 16.05 -11.39 -10.24
CA GLU A 11 16.19 -10.50 -11.40
C GLU A 11 15.38 -9.21 -11.24
N LEU A 12 14.18 -9.28 -10.65
CA LEU A 12 13.38 -8.08 -10.37
C LEU A 12 14.09 -7.18 -9.37
N ILE A 13 14.55 -7.74 -8.25
CA ILE A 13 15.21 -7.00 -7.19
C ILE A 13 16.52 -6.39 -7.71
N GLU A 14 17.33 -7.15 -8.44
CA GLU A 14 18.56 -6.64 -9.06
C GLU A 14 18.27 -5.52 -10.06
N ALA A 15 17.24 -5.65 -10.90
CA ALA A 15 16.86 -4.60 -11.84
C ALA A 15 16.48 -3.30 -11.09
N LEU A 16 15.75 -3.41 -9.98
CA LEU A 16 15.35 -2.28 -9.13
C LEU A 16 16.52 -1.64 -8.39
N LEU A 17 17.45 -2.43 -7.87
CA LEU A 17 18.59 -1.94 -7.10
C LEU A 17 19.67 -1.34 -8.00
N ASN A 18 19.85 -1.87 -9.22
CA ASN A 18 20.82 -1.36 -10.19
C ASN A 18 20.41 -0.01 -10.80
N HIS A 19 19.12 0.33 -10.82
CA HIS A 19 18.65 1.64 -11.25
C HIS A 19 18.53 2.57 -10.05
N THR A 20 19.55 3.40 -9.82
CA THR A 20 19.58 4.37 -8.72
C THR A 20 19.20 5.78 -9.15
N GLU A 21 19.45 6.13 -10.41
CA GLU A 21 19.03 7.38 -11.05
C GLU A 21 17.61 7.24 -11.63
N ASP A 22 16.81 8.30 -11.54
CA ASP A 22 15.43 8.38 -12.06
C ASP A 22 14.50 7.21 -11.68
N ARG A 23 14.68 6.64 -10.48
CA ARG A 23 13.93 5.49 -9.95
C ARG A 23 12.43 5.59 -10.18
N ALA A 24 11.84 6.75 -9.86
CA ALA A 24 10.40 6.95 -9.97
C ALA A 24 9.91 6.80 -11.41
N GLU A 25 10.65 7.34 -12.39
CA GLU A 25 10.33 7.23 -13.80
C GLU A 25 10.52 5.81 -14.32
N PHE A 26 11.63 5.16 -13.92
CA PHE A 26 11.89 3.76 -14.25
C PHE A 26 10.78 2.83 -13.73
N ILE A 27 10.36 3.02 -12.48
CA ILE A 27 9.28 2.24 -11.87
C ILE A 27 7.97 2.49 -12.62
N ALA A 28 7.65 3.74 -12.94
CA ALA A 28 6.40 4.09 -13.61
C ALA A 28 6.33 3.51 -15.03
N LYS A 29 7.39 3.69 -15.82
CA LYS A 29 7.40 3.35 -17.26
C LYS A 29 7.70 1.89 -17.53
N HIS A 30 8.57 1.26 -16.75
CA HIS A 30 9.07 -0.09 -17.06
C HIS A 30 8.60 -1.16 -16.08
N ILE A 31 8.65 -0.90 -14.77
CA ILE A 31 8.34 -1.93 -13.77
C ILE A 31 6.84 -2.09 -13.55
N SER A 32 6.10 -0.99 -13.39
CA SER A 32 4.65 -1.01 -13.09
C SER A 32 3.82 -1.79 -14.14
N PRO A 33 4.10 -1.71 -15.46
CA PRO A 33 3.43 -2.57 -16.45
C PRO A 33 3.72 -4.06 -16.24
N ILE A 34 4.96 -4.43 -15.93
CA ILE A 34 5.37 -5.83 -15.71
C ILE A 34 4.67 -6.39 -14.48
N LEU A 35 4.70 -5.67 -13.35
CA LEU A 35 4.07 -6.11 -12.10
C LEU A 35 2.57 -6.39 -12.26
N ARG A 36 1.88 -5.62 -13.11
CA ARG A 36 0.45 -5.83 -13.41
C ARG A 36 0.16 -7.12 -14.17
N GLN A 37 1.13 -7.67 -14.90
CA GLN A 37 0.97 -8.90 -15.69
C GLN A 37 1.36 -10.15 -14.90
N LEU A 38 2.17 -9.99 -13.84
CA LEU A 38 2.61 -11.10 -13.00
C LEU A 38 1.48 -11.64 -12.12
N GLN A 39 1.47 -12.96 -11.92
CA GLN A 39 0.51 -13.64 -11.06
C GLN A 39 0.87 -13.51 -9.58
N GLN A 40 -0.12 -13.64 -8.71
CA GLN A 40 0.09 -13.58 -7.25
C GLN A 40 1.17 -14.54 -6.74
N GLN A 41 1.29 -15.73 -7.35
CA GLN A 41 2.27 -16.75 -6.98
C GLN A 41 3.71 -16.28 -7.17
N PHE A 42 3.99 -15.41 -8.15
CA PHE A 42 5.30 -14.80 -8.32
C PHE A 42 5.68 -14.00 -7.07
N PHE A 43 4.75 -13.18 -6.61
CA PHE A 43 4.96 -12.34 -5.44
C PHE A 43 5.02 -13.12 -4.13
N LEU A 44 4.66 -14.42 -4.11
CA LEU A 44 4.81 -15.30 -2.94
C LEU A 44 6.20 -15.93 -2.82
N GLN A 45 7.02 -15.85 -3.86
CA GLN A 45 8.35 -16.45 -3.86
C GLN A 45 9.32 -15.65 -2.98
N ASN A 46 10.31 -16.36 -2.45
CA ASN A 46 11.49 -15.79 -1.82
C ASN A 46 12.60 -15.60 -2.87
N THR A 47 13.62 -14.86 -2.49
CA THR A 47 14.90 -14.80 -3.20
C THR A 47 15.63 -16.15 -3.17
N ALA A 48 16.62 -16.33 -4.05
CA ALA A 48 17.40 -17.56 -4.15
C ALA A 48 18.13 -17.93 -2.84
N ASP A 49 18.50 -16.95 -2.01
CA ASP A 49 19.07 -17.14 -0.68
C ASP A 49 18.00 -17.30 0.43
N ASN A 50 16.74 -17.55 0.03
CA ASN A 50 15.58 -17.78 0.89
C ASN A 50 15.25 -16.60 1.83
N ARG A 51 15.55 -15.36 1.41
CA ARG A 51 15.12 -14.13 2.10
C ARG A 51 13.83 -13.57 1.50
N ASP A 52 13.03 -12.93 2.35
CA ASP A 52 11.84 -12.23 1.86
C ASP A 52 12.25 -10.98 1.05
N PRO A 53 11.73 -10.76 -0.16
CA PRO A 53 11.96 -9.54 -0.93
C PRO A 53 11.69 -8.25 -0.17
N LEU A 54 10.76 -8.26 0.78
CA LEU A 54 10.41 -7.10 1.62
C LEU A 54 11.57 -6.68 2.55
N GLU A 55 12.51 -7.57 2.86
CA GLU A 55 13.72 -7.23 3.64
C GLU A 55 14.79 -6.50 2.80
N ARG A 56 14.71 -6.61 1.47
CA ARG A 56 15.70 -6.05 0.55
C ARG A 56 15.27 -4.73 -0.09
N LEU A 57 13.97 -4.42 -0.05
CA LEU A 57 13.40 -3.25 -0.69
C LEU A 57 13.03 -2.19 0.35
N ASP A 58 13.51 -0.97 0.16
CA ASP A 58 13.06 0.17 0.96
C ASP A 58 11.66 0.62 0.49
N PRO A 59 10.63 0.59 1.35
CA PRO A 59 9.27 0.99 0.99
C PRO A 59 9.12 2.44 0.56
N SER A 60 10.05 3.34 0.92
CA SER A 60 10.05 4.74 0.47
C SER A 60 10.64 4.90 -0.94
N LEU A 61 11.52 4.01 -1.38
CA LEU A 61 12.16 4.06 -2.69
C LEU A 61 11.45 3.18 -3.73
N TYR A 62 10.86 2.07 -3.28
CA TYR A 62 10.28 1.02 -4.14
C TYR A 62 8.83 0.73 -3.76
N SER A 63 8.05 1.77 -3.46
CA SER A 63 6.69 1.64 -2.92
C SER A 63 5.76 0.81 -3.79
N VAL A 64 5.84 0.94 -5.13
CA VAL A 64 5.03 0.12 -6.04
C VAL A 64 5.40 -1.37 -5.93
N PRO A 65 6.64 -1.81 -6.24
CA PRO A 65 7.02 -3.22 -6.05
C PRO A 65 6.74 -3.75 -4.64
N TYR A 66 7.08 -2.97 -3.61
CA TYR A 66 6.88 -3.35 -2.22
C TYR A 66 5.40 -3.64 -1.91
N ALA A 67 4.49 -2.79 -2.40
CA ALA A 67 3.05 -3.00 -2.23
C ALA A 67 2.57 -4.31 -2.87
N TYR A 68 3.09 -4.70 -4.03
CA TYR A 68 2.72 -5.96 -4.68
C TYR A 68 3.12 -7.20 -3.86
N PHE A 69 4.36 -7.25 -3.39
CA PHE A 69 4.84 -8.31 -2.49
C PHE A 69 4.04 -8.34 -1.19
N LEU A 70 3.83 -7.18 -0.57
CA LEU A 70 3.13 -7.06 0.71
C LEU A 70 1.66 -7.51 0.60
N VAL A 71 0.96 -7.11 -0.45
CA VAL A 71 -0.42 -7.58 -0.71
C VAL A 71 -0.47 -9.09 -0.86
N ALA A 72 0.49 -9.69 -1.57
CA ALA A 72 0.54 -11.14 -1.72
C ALA A 72 0.69 -11.83 -0.35
N ARG A 73 1.56 -11.30 0.53
CA ARG A 73 1.71 -11.79 1.92
C ARG A 73 0.44 -11.60 2.74
N CYS A 74 -0.27 -10.48 2.60
CA CYS A 74 -1.55 -10.27 3.26
C CYS A 74 -2.57 -11.36 2.87
N ASN A 75 -2.61 -11.77 1.62
CA ASN A 75 -3.62 -12.71 1.12
C ASN A 75 -3.34 -14.19 1.42
N VAL A 76 -2.23 -14.50 2.09
CA VAL A 76 -1.96 -15.86 2.60
C VAL A 76 -2.97 -16.19 3.71
N GLU A 77 -3.46 -17.43 3.74
CA GLU A 77 -4.47 -17.87 4.71
C GLU A 77 -3.91 -17.88 6.16
N ARG A 78 -2.66 -18.32 6.31
CA ARG A 78 -1.95 -18.41 7.59
C ARG A 78 -0.57 -17.73 7.48
N PRO A 79 -0.52 -16.39 7.43
CA PRO A 79 0.75 -15.69 7.33
C PRO A 79 1.50 -15.71 8.66
N ASP A 80 2.81 -15.52 8.60
CA ASP A 80 3.58 -15.09 9.77
C ASP A 80 3.17 -13.65 10.11
N VAL A 81 2.27 -13.52 11.07
CA VAL A 81 1.65 -12.22 11.40
C VAL A 81 2.65 -11.24 12.00
N VAL A 82 3.67 -11.71 12.73
CA VAL A 82 4.61 -10.80 13.40
C VAL A 82 5.45 -10.07 12.36
N ASN A 83 6.01 -10.81 11.41
CA ASN A 83 6.79 -10.24 10.30
C ASN A 83 5.88 -9.42 9.37
N LEU A 84 4.70 -9.95 9.01
CA LEU A 84 3.76 -9.25 8.15
C LEU A 84 3.32 -7.90 8.74
N LEU A 85 2.99 -7.86 10.03
CA LEU A 85 2.61 -6.61 10.70
C LEU A 85 3.76 -5.61 10.69
N THR A 86 4.99 -6.07 10.90
CA THR A 86 6.19 -5.23 10.84
C THR A 86 6.32 -4.57 9.45
N TYR A 87 6.20 -5.35 8.38
CA TYR A 87 6.26 -4.82 7.00
C TYR A 87 5.12 -3.86 6.67
N ILE A 88 3.90 -4.15 7.14
CA ILE A 88 2.73 -3.27 6.95
C ILE A 88 2.95 -1.92 7.65
N LEU A 89 3.37 -1.95 8.92
CA LEU A 89 3.57 -0.74 9.71
C LEU A 89 4.70 0.11 9.14
N GLU A 90 5.79 -0.52 8.70
CA GLU A 90 6.88 0.17 8.05
C GLU A 90 6.44 0.82 6.74
N PHE A 91 5.75 0.07 5.88
CA PHE A 91 5.26 0.58 4.60
C PHE A 91 4.31 1.77 4.78
N LEU A 92 3.30 1.66 5.64
CA LEU A 92 2.34 2.74 5.89
C LEU A 92 2.98 4.00 6.49
N ARG A 93 4.15 3.86 7.11
CA ARG A 93 4.92 4.98 7.68
C ARG A 93 5.76 5.70 6.63
N SER A 94 6.31 5.01 5.63
CA SER A 94 7.40 5.55 4.79
C SER A 94 7.15 5.57 3.28
N PHE A 95 6.08 4.96 2.75
CA PHE A 95 5.82 4.89 1.31
C PHE A 95 5.93 6.26 0.60
N ASP A 96 6.26 6.25 -0.69
CA ASP A 96 6.23 7.44 -1.54
C ASP A 96 4.82 7.65 -2.13
N PRO A 97 4.15 8.79 -1.85
CA PRO A 97 2.80 9.05 -2.34
C PRO A 97 2.69 9.09 -3.86
N ASN A 98 3.71 9.59 -4.57
CA ASN A 98 3.67 9.72 -6.01
C ASN A 98 3.71 8.36 -6.69
N GLN A 99 4.55 7.45 -6.20
CA GLN A 99 4.59 6.06 -6.62
C GLN A 99 3.28 5.33 -6.31
N ILE A 100 2.72 5.48 -5.11
CA ILE A 100 1.49 4.80 -4.74
C ILE A 100 0.28 5.25 -5.56
N ARG A 101 0.25 6.48 -6.08
CA ARG A 101 -0.78 6.92 -7.04
C ARG A 101 -0.80 6.11 -8.34
N LEU A 102 0.28 5.38 -8.67
CA LEU A 102 0.32 4.46 -9.81
C LEU A 102 -0.40 3.13 -9.53
N THR A 103 -0.59 2.77 -8.25
CA THR A 103 -1.23 1.51 -7.82
C THR A 103 -2.09 1.70 -6.56
N PRO A 104 -3.11 2.60 -6.61
CA PRO A 104 -3.93 2.90 -5.44
C PRO A 104 -4.66 1.66 -4.90
N GLU A 105 -5.02 0.71 -5.76
CA GLU A 105 -5.65 -0.55 -5.36
C GLU A 105 -4.76 -1.41 -4.45
N LYS A 106 -3.45 -1.45 -4.68
CA LYS A 106 -2.53 -2.24 -3.86
C LYS A 106 -2.33 -1.60 -2.50
N PHE A 107 -2.21 -0.28 -2.46
CA PHE A 107 -2.12 0.46 -1.21
C PHE A 107 -3.35 0.25 -0.31
N LEU A 108 -4.55 0.31 -0.88
CA LEU A 108 -5.78 0.04 -0.14
C LEU A 108 -5.87 -1.42 0.34
N GLN A 109 -5.39 -2.38 -0.45
CA GLN A 109 -5.30 -3.78 -0.04
C GLN A 109 -4.34 -3.98 1.15
N VAL A 110 -3.24 -3.22 1.22
CA VAL A 110 -2.35 -3.22 2.39
C VAL A 110 -3.07 -2.65 3.62
N ALA A 111 -3.74 -1.51 3.50
CA ALA A 111 -4.51 -0.91 4.60
C ALA A 111 -5.61 -1.87 5.09
N GLN A 112 -6.32 -2.54 4.18
CA GLN A 112 -7.29 -3.57 4.52
C GLN A 112 -6.63 -4.77 5.23
N GLY A 113 -5.43 -5.16 4.81
CA GLY A 113 -4.60 -6.17 5.46
C GLY A 113 -4.36 -5.83 6.94
N LEU A 114 -3.97 -4.59 7.23
CA LEU A 114 -3.81 -4.10 8.61
C LEU A 114 -5.09 -4.24 9.42
N CYS A 115 -6.23 -3.74 8.90
CA CYS A 115 -7.51 -3.80 9.60
C CYS A 115 -7.93 -5.25 9.87
N ARG A 116 -7.72 -6.17 8.92
CA ARG A 116 -8.05 -7.59 9.10
C ARG A 116 -7.18 -8.25 10.17
N ILE A 117 -5.87 -7.97 10.18
CA ILE A 117 -4.98 -8.47 11.23
C ILE A 117 -5.43 -7.90 12.59
N ALA A 118 -5.65 -6.60 12.69
CA ALA A 118 -6.11 -5.97 13.92
C ALA A 118 -7.41 -6.58 14.45
N ASN A 119 -8.36 -6.88 13.54
CA ASN A 119 -9.63 -7.53 13.88
C ASN A 119 -9.44 -9.00 14.34
N LEU A 120 -8.59 -9.78 13.65
CA LEU A 120 -8.33 -11.18 13.99
C LEU A 120 -7.80 -11.36 15.41
N TYR A 121 -7.00 -10.40 15.89
CA TYR A 121 -6.45 -10.39 17.24
C TYR A 121 -7.32 -9.61 18.25
N GLY A 122 -8.50 -9.16 17.85
CA GLY A 122 -9.42 -8.40 18.70
C GLY A 122 -8.87 -7.05 19.15
N ASN A 123 -7.90 -6.49 18.43
CA ASN A 123 -7.18 -5.29 18.81
C ASN A 123 -7.17 -4.25 17.68
N ASN A 124 -8.36 -3.83 17.26
CA ASN A 124 -8.55 -2.81 16.22
C ASN A 124 -7.84 -1.46 16.52
N ILE A 125 -7.55 -1.13 17.80
CA ILE A 125 -6.93 0.15 18.13
C ILE A 125 -5.52 0.32 17.54
N ILE A 126 -4.83 -0.77 17.22
CA ILE A 126 -3.48 -0.73 16.63
C ILE A 126 -3.49 -0.18 15.20
N SER A 127 -4.64 -0.22 14.51
CA SER A 127 -4.76 0.24 13.13
C SER A 127 -4.90 1.75 13.03
N ILE A 128 -5.40 2.42 14.08
CA ILE A 128 -5.75 3.85 14.06
C ILE A 128 -4.54 4.70 13.68
N LYS A 129 -3.48 4.65 14.49
CA LYS A 129 -2.31 5.52 14.30
C LYS A 129 -1.61 5.30 12.94
N PRO A 130 -1.34 4.06 12.50
CA PRO A 130 -0.79 3.81 11.16
C PRO A 130 -1.69 4.34 10.05
N LEU A 131 -3.01 4.14 10.13
CA LEU A 131 -3.94 4.64 9.12
C LEU A 131 -4.00 6.18 9.10
N THR A 132 -3.95 6.85 10.25
CA THR A 132 -3.87 8.31 10.33
C THR A 132 -2.63 8.84 9.61
N HIS A 133 -1.45 8.27 9.91
CA HIS A 133 -0.20 8.70 9.27
C HIS A 133 -0.23 8.44 7.75
N ALA A 134 -0.70 7.26 7.35
CA ALA A 134 -0.83 6.92 5.94
C ALA A 134 -1.80 7.87 5.21
N LEU A 135 -2.90 8.25 5.86
CA LEU A 135 -3.88 9.17 5.30
C LEU A 135 -3.32 10.57 5.09
N GLN A 136 -2.67 11.13 6.10
CA GLN A 136 -2.04 12.45 6.04
C GLN A 136 -0.96 12.51 4.96
N ARG A 137 -0.25 11.39 4.74
CA ARG A 137 0.80 11.28 3.73
C ARG A 137 0.25 11.06 2.32
N TYR A 138 -0.86 10.33 2.19
CA TYR A 138 -1.45 9.98 0.89
C TYR A 138 -2.35 11.09 0.33
N SER A 139 -3.07 11.81 1.18
CA SER A 139 -4.01 12.85 0.75
C SER A 139 -3.26 14.05 0.14
N PRO A 140 -3.65 14.54 -1.06
CA PRO A 140 -3.06 15.76 -1.63
C PRO A 140 -3.26 17.01 -0.75
N SER A 141 -4.44 17.11 -0.12
CA SER A 141 -4.78 18.16 0.85
C SER A 141 -5.75 17.63 1.90
N ALA A 142 -6.03 18.41 2.94
CA ALA A 142 -7.00 18.04 3.98
C ALA A 142 -8.44 17.94 3.45
N ASN A 143 -8.75 18.63 2.34
CA ASN A 143 -10.11 18.70 1.78
C ASN A 143 -10.37 17.62 0.71
N HIS A 144 -9.40 16.73 0.48
CA HIS A 144 -9.52 15.65 -0.49
C HIS A 144 -10.05 14.37 0.16
N LEU A 145 -11.17 13.85 -0.34
CA LEU A 145 -11.62 12.52 0.00
C LEU A 145 -10.81 11.46 -0.75
N THR A 146 -10.19 10.58 0.00
CA THR A 146 -9.51 9.39 -0.49
C THR A 146 -10.21 8.13 -0.03
N ASN A 147 -10.09 7.04 -0.80
CA ASN A 147 -10.59 5.73 -0.40
C ASN A 147 -10.00 5.21 0.92
N LEU A 148 -8.90 5.77 1.43
CA LEU A 148 -8.33 5.38 2.71
C LEU A 148 -9.15 5.88 3.92
N HIS A 149 -9.88 6.99 3.77
CA HIS A 149 -10.75 7.54 4.82
C HIS A 149 -11.73 6.50 5.36
N GLN A 150 -12.32 5.68 4.48
CA GLN A 150 -13.32 4.69 4.88
C GLN A 150 -12.75 3.66 5.87
N PHE A 151 -11.50 3.25 5.70
CA PHE A 151 -10.84 2.29 6.58
C PHE A 151 -10.54 2.95 7.93
N PHE A 152 -9.96 4.14 7.91
CA PHE A 152 -9.64 4.89 9.13
C PHE A 152 -10.89 5.21 9.97
N ILE A 153 -11.94 5.76 9.34
CA ILE A 153 -13.19 6.13 10.03
C ILE A 153 -13.88 4.90 10.61
N LYS A 154 -13.94 3.80 9.84
CA LYS A 154 -14.51 2.53 10.32
C LYS A 154 -13.77 2.01 11.55
N GLU A 155 -12.44 2.02 11.54
CA GLU A 155 -11.64 1.56 12.69
C GLU A 155 -11.83 2.48 13.91
N CYS A 156 -11.90 3.81 13.72
CA CYS A 156 -12.24 4.75 14.80
C CYS A 156 -13.63 4.47 15.40
N LEU A 157 -14.63 4.11 14.57
CA LEU A 157 -15.97 3.75 15.02
C LEU A 157 -15.97 2.45 15.83
N LEU A 158 -15.33 1.39 15.32
CA LEU A 158 -15.24 0.08 15.98
C LEU A 158 -14.55 0.16 17.35
N THR A 159 -13.54 1.03 17.45
CA THR A 159 -12.73 1.22 18.68
C THR A 159 -13.26 2.33 19.59
N LYS A 160 -14.36 3.01 19.19
CA LYS A 160 -14.92 4.19 19.89
C LYS A 160 -13.92 5.35 20.06
N CYS A 161 -12.91 5.42 19.20
CA CYS A 161 -11.85 6.43 19.23
C CYS A 161 -12.22 7.67 18.38
N TYR A 162 -13.43 8.22 18.57
CA TYR A 162 -13.97 9.31 17.76
C TYR A 162 -13.10 10.57 17.75
N ARG A 163 -12.44 10.85 18.87
CA ARG A 163 -11.56 12.02 19.02
C ARG A 163 -10.36 11.98 18.07
N GLN A 164 -9.93 10.79 17.66
CA GLN A 164 -8.85 10.62 16.69
C GLN A 164 -9.31 10.96 15.27
N ALA A 165 -10.60 10.77 14.96
CA ALA A 165 -11.16 11.09 13.67
C ALA A 165 -11.46 12.58 13.50
N LEU A 166 -11.64 13.33 14.60
CA LEU A 166 -12.05 14.72 14.58
C LEU A 166 -11.14 15.60 13.70
N PRO A 167 -9.79 15.58 13.81
CA PRO A 167 -8.94 16.44 12.98
C PRO A 167 -9.02 16.16 11.48
N ILE A 168 -9.57 15.02 11.07
CA ILE A 168 -9.77 14.66 9.66
C ILE A 168 -11.18 15.01 9.21
N LEU A 169 -12.18 14.81 10.07
CA LEU A 169 -13.60 15.05 9.76
C LEU A 169 -14.03 16.51 9.91
N ASP A 170 -13.28 17.31 10.66
CA ASP A 170 -13.55 18.74 10.86
C ASP A 170 -13.15 19.59 9.64
N HIS A 171 -12.42 19.00 8.68
CA HIS A 171 -12.15 19.61 7.40
C HIS A 171 -13.27 19.32 6.41
N ASP A 172 -13.84 20.37 5.82
CA ASP A 172 -14.82 20.24 4.76
C ASP A 172 -14.19 19.56 3.54
N ILE A 173 -14.77 18.42 3.16
CA ILE A 173 -14.37 17.71 1.95
C ILE A 173 -14.97 18.43 0.75
N THR A 174 -14.11 19.03 -0.07
CA THR A 174 -14.50 19.78 -1.27
C THR A 174 -14.02 19.10 -2.56
N GLU A 175 -13.08 18.15 -2.46
CA GLU A 175 -12.39 17.58 -3.61
C GLU A 175 -12.44 16.05 -3.58
N ILE A 176 -12.73 15.43 -4.73
CA ILE A 176 -12.74 13.99 -4.92
C ILE A 176 -12.07 13.66 -6.24
N ASP A 177 -10.97 12.91 -6.20
CA ASP A 177 -10.34 12.39 -7.41
C ASP A 177 -11.05 11.09 -7.84
N THR A 178 -11.92 11.21 -8.84
CA THR A 178 -12.69 10.07 -9.38
C THR A 178 -11.83 9.10 -10.19
N THR A 179 -10.67 9.55 -10.71
CA THR A 179 -9.77 8.72 -11.52
C THR A 179 -8.97 7.75 -10.66
N VAL A 180 -8.43 8.24 -9.54
CA VAL A 180 -7.66 7.44 -8.59
C VAL A 180 -8.58 6.60 -7.71
N ASN A 181 -9.73 7.12 -7.30
CA ASN A 181 -10.64 6.41 -6.40
C ASN A 181 -11.58 5.43 -7.12
N LYS A 182 -11.56 5.34 -8.46
CA LYS A 182 -12.48 4.54 -9.30
C LYS A 182 -13.96 4.68 -8.89
N THR A 183 -14.35 5.86 -8.41
CA THR A 183 -15.70 6.14 -7.92
C THR A 183 -16.49 6.82 -9.03
N LYS A 184 -17.65 6.27 -9.38
CA LYS A 184 -18.60 6.95 -10.28
C LYS A 184 -19.49 7.85 -9.44
N ILE A 185 -19.55 9.13 -9.77
CA ILE A 185 -20.53 10.05 -9.21
C ILE A 185 -21.89 9.62 -9.74
N ARG A 186 -22.81 9.29 -8.83
CA ARG A 186 -24.20 9.01 -9.18
C ARG A 186 -24.94 10.35 -9.20
N GLU A 187 -25.22 10.85 -10.40
CA GLU A 187 -26.14 11.98 -10.55
C GLU A 187 -27.56 11.51 -10.21
N TYR A 188 -28.21 12.20 -9.28
CA TYR A 188 -29.62 12.02 -8.99
C TYR A 188 -30.38 13.08 -9.78
N THR A 189 -30.63 12.81 -11.06
CA THR A 189 -31.57 13.56 -11.91
C THR A 189 -32.94 12.92 -11.86
#